data_AF-A0A1I8IXK6-F1
#
_entry.id   AF-A0A1I8IXK6-F1
#
_cell.length_a   1.000
_cell.length_b   1.000
_cell.length_c   1.000
_cell.angle_alpha   90.00
_cell.angle_beta   90.00
_cell.angle_gamma   90.00
#
_symmetry.space_group_name_H-M   'P 1'
#
loop_
_entity.id
_entity.type
_entity.pdbx_description
1 polymer ?
#
loop_
_entity_poly.entity_id
_entity_poly.type
_entity_poly.pdbx_seq_one_letter_code
_entity_poly.pdbx_strand_id
1 'polypeptide(L)'
;MHLLRFDDAQTGAPLGSIAWFPVHGTSLKVSNRYVSGDNKGIASQLMERHFNGGRDWPPAGGARGTFVAAFPQSHSGDVSPNVRGVFRVPDADGAAGEGDEVEEVRCNSSVFKLHQSATTELPKSLTLSVVHDTRDVSEERFPAVLDLLNSVNNSASYRKDLRACKAAIGYAFCAGTADGKALFSYFTSGTQRASVLVDAIRDLLAKVTPEDAECQGSKRICLNVGKIFWSGIPFMSSQIPTQLLRIGPIFILALPTEVTTMAGRKINGKLETAGATLFGPHTLNFYAWHASRMLRSIINDKTTKEFRKFPTKTDATEFPAAAAATAKELTVWTLLDLVKNFGQQLLNLRNSYEQGDTVELKFVACNPRHSFGISNHSFLLVQRYNTRLHRWETVRNDASLDT
;
A
#
# COMPACT_ATOMS: atom_id res chain seq x y z
N MET A 1 -2.20 2.71 17.44
CA MET A 1 -3.22 1.96 16.69
C MET A 1 -4.55 2.66 16.89
N HIS A 2 -5.33 2.84 15.84
CA HIS A 2 -6.68 3.42 15.92
C HIS A 2 -7.68 2.45 15.28
N LEU A 3 -8.79 2.20 15.95
CA LEU A 3 -9.83 1.29 15.49
C LEU A 3 -11.14 2.04 15.32
N LEU A 4 -11.79 1.87 14.18
CA LEU A 4 -13.18 2.24 13.96
C LEU A 4 -13.99 0.95 13.81
N ARG A 5 -14.93 0.72 14.74
CA ARG A 5 -15.83 -0.44 14.74
C ARG A 5 -17.20 -0.04 14.22
N PHE A 6 -17.82 -0.95 13.46
CA PHE A 6 -19.17 -0.80 12.93
C PHE A 6 -20.03 -1.93 13.48
N ASP A 7 -21.08 -1.58 14.20
CA ASP A 7 -22.06 -2.52 14.76
C ASP A 7 -23.44 -2.24 14.13
N ASP A 8 -24.24 -3.29 13.98
CA ASP A 8 -25.61 -3.18 13.50
C ASP A 8 -26.46 -2.48 14.56
N ALA A 9 -27.13 -1.40 14.18
CA ALA A 9 -27.86 -0.55 15.12
C ALA A 9 -29.07 -1.24 15.78
N GLN A 10 -29.61 -2.31 15.18
CA GLN A 10 -30.80 -3.00 15.69
C GLN A 10 -30.42 -4.20 16.56
N THR A 11 -29.42 -4.97 16.14
CA THR A 11 -29.03 -6.24 16.75
C THR A 11 -27.79 -6.11 17.64
N GLY A 12 -27.00 -5.05 17.48
CA GLY A 12 -25.69 -4.90 18.12
C GLY A 12 -24.62 -5.84 17.55
N ALA A 13 -24.94 -6.59 16.48
CA ALA A 13 -24.01 -7.53 15.88
C ALA A 13 -22.85 -6.79 15.17
N PRO A 14 -21.60 -7.24 15.31
CA PRO A 14 -20.47 -6.60 14.66
C PRO A 14 -20.58 -6.76 13.13
N LEU A 15 -20.52 -5.65 12.39
CA LEU A 15 -20.58 -5.61 10.92
C LEU A 15 -19.19 -5.48 10.30
N GLY A 16 -18.24 -4.89 11.01
CA GLY A 16 -16.89 -4.74 10.50
C GLY A 16 -16.02 -3.83 11.33
N SER A 17 -14.75 -3.73 10.95
CA SER A 17 -13.84 -2.78 11.59
C SER A 17 -12.72 -2.33 10.66
N ILE A 18 -12.19 -1.14 10.94
CA ILE A 18 -11.04 -0.57 10.26
C ILE A 18 -9.97 -0.26 11.30
N ALA A 19 -8.81 -0.89 11.19
CA ALA A 19 -7.70 -0.79 12.12
C ALA A 19 -6.46 -0.14 11.48
N TRP A 20 -6.24 1.15 11.75
CA TRP A 20 -5.03 1.86 11.32
C TRP A 20 -3.85 1.53 12.23
N PHE A 21 -2.81 0.96 11.63
CA PHE A 21 -1.55 0.65 12.30
C PHE A 21 -0.35 0.86 11.34
N PRO A 22 0.67 1.65 11.72
CA PRO A 22 1.79 1.97 10.86
C PRO A 22 2.82 0.83 10.88
N VAL A 23 2.74 -0.09 9.91
CA VAL A 23 3.76 -1.12 9.66
C VAL A 23 3.74 -1.49 8.17
N HIS A 24 4.89 -1.66 7.53
CA HIS A 24 4.95 -2.08 6.13
C HIS A 24 4.37 -3.49 5.93
N GLY A 25 3.76 -3.71 4.76
CA GLY A 25 3.39 -5.06 4.29
C GLY A 25 4.58 -5.70 3.57
N THR A 26 5.65 -5.95 4.32
CA THR A 26 6.93 -6.48 3.83
C THR A 26 7.46 -7.61 4.72
N SER A 27 6.55 -8.36 5.37
CA SER A 27 6.93 -9.59 6.08
C SER A 27 7.42 -10.65 5.08
N LEU A 28 6.78 -10.74 3.92
CA LEU A 28 7.23 -11.60 2.83
C LEU A 28 8.37 -10.93 2.04
N LYS A 29 9.48 -11.66 1.92
CA LYS A 29 10.69 -11.21 1.23
C LYS A 29 10.48 -11.04 -0.27
N VAL A 30 11.34 -10.25 -0.92
CA VAL A 30 11.40 -10.09 -2.39
C VAL A 30 11.64 -11.41 -3.15
N SER A 31 12.12 -12.47 -2.48
CA SER A 31 12.26 -13.81 -3.04
C SER A 31 10.93 -14.57 -3.14
N ASN A 32 9.88 -14.13 -2.44
CA ASN A 32 8.55 -14.69 -2.55
C ASN A 32 8.04 -14.62 -4.01
N ARG A 33 7.31 -15.64 -4.43
CA ARG A 33 6.72 -15.76 -5.77
C ARG A 33 5.20 -15.95 -5.73
N TYR A 34 4.61 -16.00 -4.53
CA TYR A 34 3.18 -16.16 -4.32
C TYR A 34 2.52 -14.80 -4.09
N VAL A 35 1.35 -14.59 -4.69
CA VAL A 35 0.54 -13.40 -4.41
C VAL A 35 0.01 -13.52 -2.98
N SER A 36 0.17 -12.46 -2.18
CA SER A 36 -0.28 -12.46 -0.79
C SER A 36 -0.67 -11.04 -0.36
N GLY A 37 -1.60 -10.97 0.60
CA GLY A 37 -1.94 -9.73 1.31
C GLY A 37 -0.95 -9.35 2.41
N ASP A 38 0.11 -10.15 2.60
CA ASP A 38 1.16 -9.99 3.62
C ASP A 38 0.55 -9.89 5.05
N ASN A 39 1.28 -9.34 6.01
CA ASN A 39 0.89 -9.31 7.41
C ASN A 39 -0.50 -8.67 7.67
N LYS A 40 -0.85 -7.62 6.93
CA LYS A 40 -2.13 -6.90 7.06
C LYS A 40 -3.29 -7.68 6.44
N GLY A 41 -3.06 -8.33 5.29
CA GLY A 41 -4.06 -9.20 4.66
C GLY A 41 -4.37 -10.42 5.53
N ILE A 42 -3.34 -11.03 6.12
CA ILE A 42 -3.48 -12.15 7.05
C ILE A 42 -4.27 -11.71 8.30
N ALA A 43 -3.97 -10.53 8.85
CA ALA A 43 -4.74 -9.97 9.96
C ALA A 43 -6.22 -9.73 9.59
N SER A 44 -6.51 -9.20 8.39
CA SER A 44 -7.87 -9.08 7.86
C SER A 44 -8.58 -10.44 7.80
N GLN A 45 -7.97 -11.43 7.14
CA GLN A 45 -8.58 -12.75 6.92
C GLN A 45 -8.85 -13.49 8.23
N LEU A 46 -7.90 -13.47 9.17
CA LEU A 46 -8.08 -14.10 10.47
C LEU A 46 -9.20 -13.43 11.30
N MET A 47 -9.34 -12.10 11.22
CA MET A 47 -10.42 -11.38 11.90
C MET A 47 -11.78 -11.68 11.26
N GLU A 48 -11.87 -11.68 9.94
CA GLU A 48 -13.06 -12.07 9.19
C GLU A 48 -13.45 -13.52 9.48
N ARG A 49 -12.49 -14.44 9.48
CA ARG A 49 -12.71 -15.85 9.81
C ARG A 49 -13.30 -16.02 11.21
N HIS A 50 -12.79 -15.27 12.19
CA HIS A 50 -13.31 -15.33 13.56
C HIS A 50 -14.78 -14.90 13.63
N PHE A 51 -15.14 -13.74 13.08
CA PHE A 51 -16.51 -13.22 13.17
C PHE A 51 -17.49 -13.90 12.21
N ASN A 52 -17.01 -14.48 11.10
CA ASN A 52 -17.85 -15.15 10.10
C ASN A 52 -18.04 -16.66 10.36
N GLY A 53 -17.78 -17.14 11.57
CA GLY A 53 -18.05 -18.51 11.99
C GLY A 53 -17.02 -19.52 11.48
N GLY A 54 -15.75 -19.14 11.39
CA GLY A 54 -14.65 -20.00 10.96
C GLY A 54 -14.48 -20.13 9.45
N ARG A 55 -15.28 -19.39 8.65
CA ARG A 55 -15.22 -19.39 7.20
C ARG A 55 -14.13 -18.46 6.70
N ASP A 56 -13.25 -18.98 5.84
CA ASP A 56 -12.21 -18.20 5.15
C ASP A 56 -12.78 -17.29 4.03
N TRP A 57 -14.10 -17.36 3.78
CA TRP A 57 -14.74 -16.80 2.60
C TRP A 57 -16.15 -16.23 2.91
N PRO A 58 -16.46 -14.97 2.56
CA PRO A 58 -17.83 -14.59 2.22
C PRO A 58 -18.18 -15.17 0.83
N PRO A 59 -19.36 -15.76 0.60
CA PRO A 59 -19.78 -16.14 -0.75
C PRO A 59 -19.64 -14.97 -1.73
N ALA A 60 -19.23 -15.26 -2.97
CA ALA A 60 -19.23 -14.27 -4.05
C ALA A 60 -20.61 -13.60 -4.10
N GLY A 61 -20.67 -12.29 -3.81
CA GLY A 61 -21.91 -11.54 -3.67
C GLY A 61 -22.25 -11.07 -2.25
N GLY A 62 -21.41 -11.32 -1.24
CA GLY A 62 -21.46 -10.65 0.06
C GLY A 62 -22.81 -10.83 0.79
N ALA A 63 -23.02 -12.00 1.40
CA ALA A 63 -24.21 -12.23 2.19
C ALA A 63 -24.36 -11.11 3.25
N ARG A 64 -25.55 -10.54 3.36
CA ARG A 64 -25.86 -9.47 4.33
C ARG A 64 -25.49 -9.97 5.74
N GLY A 65 -24.71 -9.17 6.48
CA GLY A 65 -24.22 -9.53 7.81
C GLY A 65 -22.86 -10.25 7.82
N THR A 66 -22.15 -10.31 6.70
CA THR A 66 -20.74 -10.71 6.69
C THR A 66 -19.90 -9.62 7.35
N PHE A 67 -19.11 -10.00 8.36
CA PHE A 67 -18.13 -9.14 8.97
C PHE A 67 -16.97 -8.86 8.00
N VAL A 68 -16.59 -7.58 7.86
CA VAL A 68 -15.44 -7.16 7.02
C VAL A 68 -14.38 -6.47 7.88
N ALA A 69 -13.12 -6.86 7.69
CA ALA A 69 -11.99 -6.31 8.44
C ALA A 69 -10.98 -5.64 7.51
N ALA A 70 -10.68 -4.36 7.75
CA ALA A 70 -9.66 -3.64 6.98
C ALA A 70 -8.51 -3.17 7.88
N PHE A 71 -7.27 -3.38 7.42
CA PHE A 71 -6.06 -2.97 8.14
C PHE A 71 -5.25 -1.95 7.32
N PRO A 72 -5.81 -0.75 7.05
CA PRO A 72 -5.15 0.26 6.23
C PRO A 72 -3.80 0.69 6.79
N GLN A 73 -2.97 1.23 5.89
CA GLN A 73 -1.72 1.86 6.27
C GLN A 73 -1.95 3.18 7.01
N SER A 74 -0.95 3.58 7.79
CA SER A 74 -0.85 4.91 8.39
C SER A 74 0.50 5.51 8.01
N HIS A 75 1.21 6.14 8.95
CA HIS A 75 2.56 6.67 8.75
C HIS A 75 3.63 5.59 8.91
N SER A 76 3.67 4.63 7.99
CA SER A 76 4.56 3.47 8.04
C SER A 76 5.89 3.64 7.31
N GLY A 77 6.17 4.77 6.65
CA GLY A 77 7.29 4.92 5.70
C GLY A 77 8.71 4.66 6.24
N ASP A 78 8.89 4.53 7.56
CA ASP A 78 10.14 4.12 8.22
C ASP A 78 9.93 2.98 9.26
N VAL A 79 8.85 2.20 9.13
CA VAL A 79 8.47 1.14 10.08
C VAL A 79 8.47 -0.23 9.41
N SER A 80 9.45 -1.06 9.75
CA SER A 80 9.58 -2.44 9.28
C SER A 80 8.84 -3.43 10.20
N PRO A 81 8.21 -4.50 9.65
CA PRO A 81 7.71 -5.64 10.45
C PRO A 81 8.85 -6.58 10.91
N ASN A 82 10.06 -6.45 10.36
CA ASN A 82 11.17 -7.36 10.64
C ASN A 82 11.92 -6.97 11.93
N VAL A 83 11.28 -7.20 13.08
CA VAL A 83 11.76 -6.75 14.41
C VAL A 83 13.09 -7.32 14.87
N ARG A 84 13.57 -8.41 14.26
CA ARG A 84 14.91 -8.96 14.52
C ARG A 84 16.04 -8.14 13.86
N GLY A 85 15.71 -7.14 13.04
CA GLY A 85 16.65 -6.25 12.37
C GLY A 85 17.42 -6.92 11.22
N VAL A 86 18.36 -6.17 10.61
CA VAL A 86 19.15 -6.58 9.41
C VAL A 86 20.21 -7.66 9.73
N PHE A 87 20.24 -8.18 10.95
CA PHE A 87 21.23 -9.15 11.38
C PHE A 87 20.65 -10.57 11.41
N ARG A 88 20.70 -11.27 10.27
CA ARG A 88 21.28 -12.63 10.17
C ARG A 88 21.45 -13.13 8.73
N VAL A 89 22.69 -13.58 8.48
CA VAL A 89 23.19 -14.82 7.87
C VAL A 89 22.31 -15.50 6.79
N PRO A 90 22.90 -15.91 5.65
CA PRO A 90 22.19 -16.62 4.60
C PRO A 90 21.80 -18.01 5.11
N ASP A 91 20.64 -18.13 5.71
CA ASP A 91 20.00 -19.43 5.83
C ASP A 91 19.57 -19.80 4.41
N ALA A 92 20.34 -20.74 3.87
CA ALA A 92 19.94 -21.57 2.75
C ALA A 92 18.54 -22.13 3.07
N ASP A 93 17.76 -22.31 2.01
CA ASP A 93 16.41 -22.84 2.01
C ASP A 93 15.34 -21.75 2.22
N GLY A 94 14.66 -21.45 1.12
CA GLY A 94 13.66 -20.38 0.98
C GLY A 94 12.35 -20.61 1.74
N ALA A 95 12.42 -21.06 2.99
CA ALA A 95 11.31 -20.97 3.91
C ALA A 95 11.17 -19.52 4.41
N ALA A 96 9.95 -18.99 4.39
CA ALA A 96 9.60 -17.83 5.21
C ALA A 96 10.04 -18.15 6.64
N GLY A 97 10.91 -17.32 7.22
CA GLY A 97 11.57 -17.68 8.46
C GLY A 97 10.56 -17.71 9.60
N GLU A 98 10.72 -18.63 10.55
CA GLU A 98 9.94 -18.79 11.80
C GLU A 98 9.79 -17.50 12.67
N GLY A 99 10.28 -16.34 12.22
CA GLY A 99 10.03 -15.03 12.83
C GLY A 99 8.80 -14.30 12.29
N ASP A 100 8.33 -14.62 11.08
CA ASP A 100 7.31 -13.83 10.36
C ASP A 100 5.89 -14.18 10.83
N GLU A 101 5.61 -15.45 11.14
CA GLU A 101 4.32 -15.90 11.72
C GLU A 101 4.03 -15.27 13.09
N VAL A 102 5.08 -14.92 13.85
CA VAL A 102 4.94 -14.40 15.24
C VAL A 102 4.42 -12.97 15.26
N GLU A 103 4.77 -12.15 14.28
CA GLU A 103 4.33 -10.75 14.15
C GLU A 103 2.87 -10.65 13.70
N GLU A 104 2.46 -11.50 12.75
CA GLU A 104 1.10 -11.52 12.21
C GLU A 104 0.08 -11.91 13.27
N VAL A 105 0.37 -12.97 14.03
CA VAL A 105 -0.44 -13.41 15.18
C VAL A 105 -0.45 -12.34 16.28
N ARG A 106 0.67 -11.65 16.53
CA ARG A 106 0.76 -10.61 17.57
C ARG A 106 -0.01 -9.35 17.21
N CYS A 107 0.12 -8.84 15.98
CA CYS A 107 -0.66 -7.70 15.48
C CYS A 107 -2.16 -8.01 15.56
N ASN A 108 -2.55 -9.20 15.09
CA ASN A 108 -3.93 -9.61 15.12
C ASN A 108 -4.49 -9.73 16.55
N SER A 109 -3.75 -10.39 17.45
CA SER A 109 -4.16 -10.52 18.86
C SER A 109 -4.37 -9.17 19.55
N SER A 110 -3.59 -8.15 19.18
CA SER A 110 -3.70 -6.79 19.72
C SER A 110 -4.95 -6.08 19.18
N VAL A 111 -5.26 -6.26 17.90
CA VAL A 111 -6.47 -5.67 17.28
C VAL A 111 -7.73 -6.35 17.78
N PHE A 112 -7.74 -7.67 17.95
CA PHE A 112 -8.84 -8.38 18.58
C PHE A 112 -9.14 -7.85 19.97
N LYS A 113 -8.10 -7.69 20.81
CA LYS A 113 -8.25 -7.10 22.15
C LYS A 113 -8.82 -5.70 22.08
N LEU A 114 -8.30 -4.85 21.19
CA LEU A 114 -8.78 -3.48 21.02
C LEU A 114 -10.25 -3.44 20.55
N HIS A 115 -10.65 -4.33 19.65
CA HIS A 115 -12.01 -4.46 19.15
C HIS A 115 -12.99 -4.88 20.25
N GLN A 116 -12.59 -5.84 21.09
CA GLN A 116 -13.39 -6.29 22.23
C GLN A 116 -13.49 -5.22 23.31
N SER A 117 -12.42 -4.45 23.56
CA SER A 117 -12.41 -3.39 24.57
C SER A 117 -12.98 -2.05 24.10
N ALA A 118 -13.36 -1.92 22.82
CA ALA A 118 -13.87 -0.67 22.28
C ALA A 118 -15.27 -0.36 22.85
N THR A 119 -15.35 0.67 23.69
CA THR A 119 -16.59 1.08 24.38
C THR A 119 -16.99 2.53 24.10
N THR A 120 -16.12 3.31 23.45
CA THR A 120 -16.42 4.71 23.12
C THR A 120 -17.34 4.78 21.90
N GLU A 121 -18.62 5.04 22.15
CA GLU A 121 -19.59 5.28 21.08
C GLU A 121 -19.47 6.69 20.51
N LEU A 122 -19.56 6.80 19.18
CA LEU A 122 -19.69 8.09 18.52
C LEU A 122 -21.16 8.57 18.59
N PRO A 123 -21.41 9.89 18.49
CA PRO A 123 -22.78 10.41 18.47
C PRO A 123 -23.62 9.77 17.36
N LYS A 124 -24.90 9.48 17.64
CA LYS A 124 -25.82 8.83 16.67
C LYS A 124 -26.02 9.63 15.38
N SER A 125 -25.83 10.95 15.43
CA SER A 125 -25.84 11.83 14.25
C SER A 125 -24.40 12.25 13.95
N LEU A 126 -23.86 11.74 12.85
CA LEU A 126 -22.50 12.02 12.40
C LEU A 126 -22.54 12.94 11.19
N THR A 127 -21.80 14.04 11.26
CA THR A 127 -21.54 14.87 10.08
C THR A 127 -20.54 14.17 9.18
N LEU A 128 -20.96 13.85 7.95
CA LEU A 128 -20.08 13.38 6.89
C LEU A 128 -19.68 14.58 6.01
N SER A 129 -18.38 14.77 5.79
CA SER A 129 -17.90 15.80 4.86
C SER A 129 -16.63 15.33 4.19
N VAL A 130 -16.49 15.63 2.90
CA VAL A 130 -15.30 15.25 2.12
C VAL A 130 -14.77 16.48 1.41
N VAL A 131 -13.46 16.65 1.44
CA VAL A 131 -12.76 17.59 0.57
C VAL A 131 -11.74 16.80 -0.22
N HIS A 132 -11.80 16.95 -1.54
CA HIS A 132 -10.79 16.43 -2.46
C HIS A 132 -10.16 17.61 -3.18
N ASP A 133 -8.82 17.62 -3.20
CA ASP A 133 -8.08 18.62 -3.95
C ASP A 133 -6.82 18.01 -4.57
N THR A 134 -6.64 18.30 -5.85
CA THR A 134 -5.48 17.90 -6.63
C THR A 134 -4.68 19.12 -7.03
N ARG A 135 -3.38 19.09 -6.76
CA ARG A 135 -2.48 20.24 -6.98
C ARG A 135 -1.19 19.83 -7.67
N ASP A 136 -0.67 20.74 -8.49
CA ASP A 136 0.69 20.61 -9.02
C ASP A 136 1.69 21.03 -7.94
N VAL A 137 2.27 20.05 -7.25
CA VAL A 137 3.21 20.34 -6.16
C VAL A 137 4.44 21.11 -6.62
N SER A 138 4.83 20.96 -7.89
CA SER A 138 6.07 21.52 -8.41
C SER A 138 5.97 23.02 -8.73
N GLU A 139 4.74 23.51 -8.94
CA GLU A 139 4.47 24.92 -9.26
C GLU A 139 3.85 25.70 -8.08
N GLU A 140 3.31 25.01 -7.07
CA GLU A 140 2.70 25.64 -5.91
C GLU A 140 3.73 26.33 -5.00
N ARG A 141 3.38 27.55 -4.56
CA ARG A 141 4.08 28.29 -3.51
C ARG A 141 3.23 28.31 -2.25
N PHE A 142 3.83 28.05 -1.11
CA PHE A 142 3.11 27.93 0.15
C PHE A 142 3.91 28.53 1.31
N PRO A 143 3.24 29.10 2.33
CA PRO A 143 3.92 29.64 3.50
C PRO A 143 4.59 28.52 4.30
N ALA A 144 5.69 28.85 4.97
CA ALA A 144 6.23 27.97 6.00
C ALA A 144 5.17 27.70 7.08
N VAL A 145 5.07 26.48 7.57
CA VAL A 145 4.01 26.09 8.52
C VAL A 145 4.13 26.83 9.87
N LEU A 146 5.34 27.31 10.23
CA LEU A 146 5.53 28.21 11.37
C LEU A 146 4.73 29.52 11.20
N ASP A 147 4.66 30.06 9.98
CA ASP A 147 3.93 31.29 9.67
C ASP A 147 2.41 31.08 9.70
N LEU A 148 1.91 29.86 9.45
CA LEU A 148 0.50 29.50 9.58
C LEU A 148 0.00 29.52 11.04
N LEU A 149 0.88 29.25 12.02
CA LEU A 149 0.55 29.36 13.44
C LEU A 149 0.64 30.81 13.92
N ASN A 150 1.62 31.57 13.42
CA ASN A 150 1.79 32.98 13.73
C ASN A 150 0.72 33.87 13.07
N SER A 151 0.07 33.43 11.99
CA SER A 151 -1.02 34.18 11.34
C SER A 151 -2.30 34.30 12.19
N VAL A 152 -2.35 33.67 13.37
CA VAL A 152 -3.42 33.92 14.35
C VAL A 152 -3.24 35.28 15.03
N ASN A 153 -2.01 35.80 15.07
CA ASN A 153 -1.69 37.14 15.56
C ASN A 153 -1.26 38.00 14.36
N ASN A 154 -2.17 38.82 13.82
CA ASN A 154 -1.98 39.79 12.72
C ASN A 154 -0.63 40.56 12.78
N SER A 155 0.46 39.93 12.34
CA SER A 155 1.77 40.56 12.20
C SER A 155 2.31 40.17 10.84
N ALA A 156 2.02 41.03 9.87
CA ALA A 156 2.59 41.00 8.55
C ALA A 156 4.08 41.36 8.65
N SER A 157 4.95 40.36 8.85
CA SER A 157 6.38 40.58 8.67
C SER A 157 7.07 39.28 8.29
N TYR A 158 7.61 39.26 7.06
CA TYR A 158 8.51 38.24 6.48
C TYR A 158 7.92 36.84 6.23
N ARG A 159 7.00 36.72 5.26
CA ARG A 159 6.56 35.43 4.73
C ARG A 159 7.54 34.97 3.64
N LYS A 160 8.46 34.05 3.94
CA LYS A 160 9.26 33.40 2.90
C LYS A 160 8.41 32.28 2.29
N ASP A 161 7.85 32.52 1.10
CA ASP A 161 7.15 31.48 0.36
C ASP A 161 8.11 30.33 0.05
N LEU A 162 7.74 29.13 0.51
CA LEU A 162 8.42 27.89 0.18
C LEU A 162 7.87 27.35 -1.15
N ARG A 163 8.70 26.58 -1.85
CA ARG A 163 8.33 25.85 -3.06
C ARG A 163 8.84 24.42 -2.94
N ALA A 164 8.08 23.46 -3.43
CA ALA A 164 8.61 22.11 -3.64
C ALA A 164 9.46 22.07 -4.92
N CYS A 165 10.18 20.97 -5.12
CA CYS A 165 11.01 20.76 -6.29
C CYS A 165 10.32 19.85 -7.31
N LYS A 166 10.80 19.89 -8.56
CA LYS A 166 10.48 18.83 -9.53
C LYS A 166 10.95 17.47 -8.98
N ALA A 167 10.17 16.42 -9.22
CA ALA A 167 10.42 15.11 -8.63
C ALA A 167 11.82 14.57 -9.00
N ALA A 168 12.57 14.13 -7.99
CA ALA A 168 13.88 13.51 -8.20
C ALA A 168 14.13 12.39 -7.19
N ILE A 169 14.62 11.27 -7.70
CA ILE A 169 15.01 10.09 -6.92
C ILE A 169 16.46 10.26 -6.47
N GLY A 170 16.71 10.05 -5.18
CA GLY A 170 18.05 10.14 -4.60
C GLY A 170 18.82 8.82 -4.65
N TYR A 171 20.14 8.88 -4.54
CA TYR A 171 20.99 7.67 -4.51
C TYR A 171 20.63 6.66 -3.42
N ALA A 172 20.20 7.14 -2.25
CA ALA A 172 19.77 6.26 -1.16
C ALA A 172 18.51 5.44 -1.51
N PHE A 173 17.62 5.96 -2.37
CA PHE A 173 16.48 5.19 -2.86
C PHE A 173 16.94 4.05 -3.78
N CYS A 174 17.93 4.31 -4.63
CA CYS A 174 18.53 3.32 -5.52
C CYS A 174 19.21 2.15 -4.76
N ALA A 175 19.43 2.26 -3.43
CA ALA A 175 19.96 1.20 -2.57
C ALA A 175 18.90 0.26 -1.97
N GLY A 176 17.63 0.67 -1.95
CA GLY A 176 16.57 -0.05 -1.23
C GLY A 176 16.69 0.11 0.29
N THR A 177 16.06 -0.80 1.02
CA THR A 177 15.93 -0.77 2.49
C THR A 177 16.40 -2.08 3.12
N ALA A 178 16.31 -2.16 4.45
CA ALA A 178 16.49 -3.39 5.22
C ALA A 178 15.52 -4.52 4.80
N ASP A 179 14.29 -4.15 4.43
CA ASP A 179 13.21 -5.09 4.08
C ASP A 179 13.33 -5.60 2.64
N GLY A 180 14.10 -4.90 1.81
CA GLY A 180 14.36 -5.29 0.44
C GLY A 180 15.48 -4.44 -0.14
N LYS A 181 16.61 -5.09 -0.45
CA LYS A 181 17.69 -4.44 -1.20
C LYS A 181 17.20 -4.18 -2.62
N ALA A 182 17.59 -3.04 -3.19
CA ALA A 182 17.24 -2.73 -4.57
C ALA A 182 17.93 -3.69 -5.57
N LEU A 183 17.36 -3.77 -6.78
CA LEU A 183 17.86 -4.57 -7.91
C LEU A 183 19.32 -4.26 -8.30
N PHE A 184 19.84 -3.09 -7.93
CA PHE A 184 21.20 -2.67 -8.25
C PHE A 184 22.07 -2.76 -6.99
N SER A 185 22.78 -3.88 -6.83
CA SER A 185 23.72 -4.16 -5.73
C SER A 185 24.88 -3.16 -5.59
N TYR A 186 24.97 -2.18 -6.49
CA TYR A 186 25.97 -1.11 -6.51
C TYR A 186 25.68 0.05 -5.54
N PHE A 187 24.48 0.14 -4.95
CA PHE A 187 24.12 1.22 -4.04
C PHE A 187 23.89 0.70 -2.62
N THR A 188 24.46 1.37 -1.62
CA THR A 188 24.18 1.14 -0.19
C THR A 188 23.41 2.32 0.40
N SER A 189 22.58 2.11 1.43
CA SER A 189 21.87 3.19 2.11
C SER A 189 22.88 4.20 2.66
N GLY A 190 22.76 5.47 2.26
CA GLY A 190 23.75 6.52 2.57
C GLY A 190 24.82 6.75 1.49
N THR A 191 24.79 6.01 0.38
CA THR A 191 25.68 6.26 -0.78
C THR A 191 25.50 7.67 -1.29
N GLN A 192 26.58 8.46 -1.22
CA GLN A 192 26.63 9.83 -1.73
C GLN A 192 27.36 9.94 -3.08
N ARG A 193 27.90 8.87 -3.64
CA ARG A 193 28.62 8.92 -4.91
C ARG A 193 28.33 7.66 -5.72
N ALA A 194 28.13 7.82 -7.02
CA ALA A 194 28.08 6.71 -7.95
C ALA A 194 29.35 6.67 -8.80
N SER A 195 29.48 5.59 -9.58
CA SER A 195 30.49 5.51 -10.63
C SER A 195 30.14 6.47 -11.77
N VAL A 196 31.16 6.93 -12.50
CA VAL A 196 31.01 7.82 -13.67
C VAL A 196 30.01 7.26 -14.70
N LEU A 197 29.94 5.92 -14.83
CA LEU A 197 29.01 5.24 -15.73
C LEU A 197 27.54 5.44 -15.35
N VAL A 198 27.21 5.41 -14.06
CA VAL A 198 25.84 5.62 -13.56
C VAL A 198 25.42 7.09 -13.76
N ASP A 199 26.32 8.02 -13.44
CA ASP A 199 26.06 9.45 -13.67
C ASP A 199 25.87 9.75 -15.17
N ALA A 200 26.62 9.09 -16.06
CA ALA A 200 26.47 9.24 -17.51
C ALA A 200 25.13 8.68 -18.03
N ILE A 201 24.69 7.53 -17.54
CA ILE A 201 23.37 6.96 -17.91
C ILE A 201 22.23 7.84 -17.37
N ARG A 202 22.35 8.37 -16.14
CA ARG A 202 21.40 9.35 -15.59
C ARG A 202 21.29 10.56 -16.51
N ASP A 203 22.43 11.16 -16.88
CA ASP A 203 22.44 12.41 -17.65
C ASP A 203 21.99 12.21 -19.10
N LEU A 204 22.13 11.00 -19.66
CA LEU A 204 21.52 10.61 -20.93
C LEU A 204 19.98 10.58 -20.85
N LEU A 205 19.41 10.10 -19.74
CA LEU A 205 17.96 10.02 -19.56
C LEU A 205 17.34 11.38 -19.21
N ALA A 206 17.91 12.09 -18.24
CA ALA A 206 17.51 13.43 -17.85
C ALA A 206 18.63 14.13 -17.09
N LYS A 207 19.30 15.06 -17.77
CA LYS A 207 20.39 15.86 -17.20
C LYS A 207 19.97 16.57 -15.92
N VAL A 208 20.76 16.40 -14.87
CA VAL A 208 20.61 17.14 -13.61
C VAL A 208 21.22 18.53 -13.78
N THR A 209 20.42 19.58 -13.58
CA THR A 209 20.91 20.97 -13.65
C THR A 209 21.34 21.47 -12.26
N PRO A 210 22.19 22.51 -12.18
CA PRO A 210 22.56 23.12 -10.90
C PRO A 210 21.33 23.55 -10.08
N GLU A 211 20.29 24.06 -10.73
CA GLU A 211 19.03 24.47 -10.09
C GLU A 211 18.27 23.28 -9.49
N ASP A 212 18.32 22.10 -10.14
CA ASP A 212 17.72 20.89 -9.58
C ASP A 212 18.44 20.47 -8.30
N ALA A 213 19.78 20.49 -8.33
CA ALA A 213 20.61 20.13 -7.19
C ALA A 213 20.43 21.11 -6.02
N GLU A 214 20.37 22.41 -6.30
CA GLU A 214 20.11 23.44 -5.31
C GLU A 214 18.73 23.27 -4.67
N CYS A 215 17.68 23.06 -5.48
CA CYS A 215 16.33 22.86 -4.97
C CYS A 215 16.22 21.60 -4.10
N GLN A 216 16.77 20.49 -4.59
CA GLN A 216 16.72 19.20 -3.88
C GLN A 216 17.62 19.18 -2.63
N GLY A 217 18.47 20.19 -2.44
CA GLY A 217 19.26 20.43 -1.25
C GLY A 217 20.33 19.36 -1.04
N SER A 218 20.36 18.76 0.15
CA SER A 218 21.35 17.72 0.48
C SER A 218 21.13 16.39 -0.28
N LYS A 219 19.99 16.22 -0.97
CA LYS A 219 19.70 15.01 -1.73
C LYS A 219 20.49 15.01 -3.04
N ARG A 220 21.39 14.04 -3.16
CA ARG A 220 22.07 13.76 -4.43
C ARG A 220 21.17 12.96 -5.37
N ILE A 221 20.93 13.52 -6.55
CA ILE A 221 19.97 13.00 -7.54
C ILE A 221 20.58 11.81 -8.29
N CYS A 222 19.95 10.64 -8.13
CA CYS A 222 20.20 9.41 -8.89
C CYS A 222 19.43 9.44 -10.22
N LEU A 223 18.17 9.91 -10.21
CA LEU A 223 17.34 10.03 -11.40
C LEU A 223 16.40 11.23 -11.34
N ASN A 224 16.39 12.06 -12.38
CA ASN A 224 15.54 13.25 -12.46
C ASN A 224 14.17 12.93 -13.08
N VAL A 225 13.38 12.14 -12.35
CA VAL A 225 12.11 11.57 -12.83
C VAL A 225 11.05 12.60 -13.22
N GLY A 226 11.09 13.80 -12.66
CA GLY A 226 10.19 14.89 -13.02
C GLY A 226 10.49 15.54 -14.38
N LYS A 227 11.59 15.15 -15.04
CA LYS A 227 11.97 15.61 -16.39
C LYS A 227 11.94 14.47 -17.43
N ILE A 228 11.63 13.24 -17.02
CA ILE A 228 11.55 12.10 -17.93
C ILE A 228 10.14 11.99 -18.46
N PHE A 229 10.00 11.95 -19.79
CA PHE A 229 8.73 11.71 -20.47
C PHE A 229 8.89 10.51 -21.39
N TRP A 230 7.94 9.58 -21.34
CA TRP A 230 7.88 8.45 -22.26
C TRP A 230 6.68 8.61 -23.18
N SER A 231 6.94 8.82 -24.48
CA SER A 231 5.88 9.09 -25.48
C SER A 231 4.93 10.25 -25.09
N GLY A 232 5.47 11.30 -24.45
CA GLY A 232 4.68 12.44 -23.98
C GLY A 232 4.05 12.29 -22.60
N ILE A 233 4.13 11.11 -21.98
CA ILE A 233 3.61 10.84 -20.63
C ILE A 233 4.72 11.07 -19.59
N PRO A 234 4.49 11.89 -18.55
CA PRO A 234 5.49 12.10 -17.51
C PRO A 234 5.74 10.81 -16.73
N PHE A 235 7.01 10.47 -16.50
CA PHE A 235 7.40 9.28 -15.73
C PHE A 235 6.91 9.34 -14.26
N MET A 236 6.78 10.55 -13.71
CA MET A 236 6.18 10.81 -12.40
C MET A 236 5.20 11.97 -12.49
N SER A 237 4.01 11.81 -11.90
CA SER A 237 3.02 12.88 -11.82
C SER A 237 3.46 13.98 -10.86
N SER A 238 3.36 15.25 -11.28
CA SER A 238 3.41 16.42 -10.39
C SER A 238 2.05 16.73 -9.75
N GLN A 239 0.97 16.16 -10.29
CA GLN A 239 -0.39 16.31 -9.78
C GLN A 239 -0.59 15.35 -8.61
N ILE A 240 -0.76 15.90 -7.41
CA ILE A 240 -0.92 15.16 -6.16
C ILE A 240 -2.37 15.24 -5.71
N PRO A 241 -3.14 14.14 -5.79
CA PRO A 241 -4.48 14.08 -5.22
C PRO A 241 -4.40 13.90 -3.71
N THR A 242 -5.06 14.75 -2.95
CA THR A 242 -5.22 14.58 -1.50
C THR A 242 -6.69 14.64 -1.14
N GLN A 243 -7.06 13.96 -0.05
CA GLN A 243 -8.44 13.95 0.40
C GLN A 243 -8.49 14.01 1.92
N LEU A 244 -9.43 14.79 2.44
CA LEU A 244 -9.77 14.84 3.85
C LEU A 244 -11.24 14.45 4.03
N LEU A 245 -11.46 13.35 4.73
CA LEU A 245 -12.77 12.83 5.09
C LEU A 245 -13.03 13.13 6.58
N ARG A 246 -14.20 13.69 6.88
CA ARG A 246 -14.69 13.90 8.24
C ARG A 246 -15.89 12.99 8.50
N ILE A 247 -15.85 12.24 9.60
CA ILE A 247 -16.94 11.41 10.11
C ILE A 247 -17.18 11.82 11.57
N GLY A 248 -18.13 12.74 11.80
CA GLY A 248 -18.38 13.32 13.12
C GLY A 248 -17.11 13.99 13.69
N PRO A 249 -16.52 13.48 14.78
CA PRO A 249 -15.27 13.99 15.34
C PRO A 249 -14.00 13.38 14.70
N ILE A 250 -14.14 12.38 13.84
CA ILE A 250 -13.02 11.67 13.22
C ILE A 250 -12.64 12.36 11.91
N PHE A 251 -11.34 12.52 11.69
CA PHE A 251 -10.76 13.01 10.44
C PHE A 251 -9.80 11.97 9.88
N ILE A 252 -9.97 11.63 8.60
CA ILE A 252 -9.13 10.70 7.86
C ILE A 252 -8.50 11.48 6.72
N LEU A 253 -7.17 11.61 6.76
CA LEU A 253 -6.38 12.28 5.74
C LEU A 253 -5.74 11.23 4.82
N ALA A 254 -6.12 11.24 3.54
CA ALA A 254 -5.52 10.42 2.51
C ALA A 254 -4.38 11.18 1.84
N LEU A 255 -3.17 10.62 1.93
CA LEU A 255 -1.95 11.16 1.34
C LEU A 255 -1.42 10.15 0.31
N PRO A 256 -1.08 10.59 -0.92
CA PRO A 256 -0.59 9.71 -1.98
C PRO A 256 0.93 9.49 -1.86
N THR A 257 1.41 9.24 -0.65
CA THR A 257 2.82 9.02 -0.35
C THR A 257 2.96 8.18 0.91
N GLU A 258 4.07 7.49 1.02
CA GLU A 258 4.49 6.88 2.28
C GLU A 258 5.02 7.97 3.22
N VAL A 259 4.47 8.02 4.44
CA VAL A 259 4.77 9.05 5.43
C VAL A 259 5.55 8.40 6.56
N THR A 260 6.72 8.95 6.90
CA THR A 260 7.51 8.47 8.04
C THR A 260 6.81 8.72 9.37
N THR A 261 7.22 7.99 10.40
CA THR A 261 6.64 8.05 11.74
C THR A 261 6.56 9.48 12.26
N MET A 262 7.69 10.19 12.17
CA MET A 262 7.73 11.58 12.61
C MET A 262 6.92 12.48 11.69
N ALA A 263 7.00 12.35 10.36
CA ALA A 263 6.19 13.16 9.45
C ALA A 263 4.68 13.02 9.73
N GLY A 264 4.20 11.80 10.00
CA GLY A 264 2.81 11.53 10.36
C GLY A 264 2.43 12.15 11.70
N ARG A 265 3.27 11.98 12.73
CA ARG A 265 3.09 12.64 14.03
C ARG A 265 3.05 14.15 13.90
N LYS A 266 3.79 14.74 12.97
CA LYS A 266 3.88 16.19 12.76
C LYS A 266 2.69 16.74 11.99
N ILE A 267 2.15 15.98 11.04
CA ILE A 267 0.88 16.31 10.39
C ILE A 267 -0.26 16.23 11.42
N ASN A 268 -0.24 15.22 12.30
CA ASN A 268 -1.25 15.05 13.35
C ASN A 268 -1.07 16.02 14.54
N GLY A 269 0.16 16.38 14.88
CA GLY A 269 0.56 17.04 16.13
C GLY A 269 1.22 18.42 15.99
N LYS A 270 1.42 18.91 14.75
CA LYS A 270 2.03 20.20 14.36
C LYS A 270 3.59 20.28 14.41
N LEU A 271 4.29 19.95 13.29
CA LEU A 271 5.71 20.30 12.87
C LEU A 271 6.91 19.45 13.39
N GLU A 272 8.13 19.25 12.79
CA GLU A 272 8.78 19.19 11.43
C GLU A 272 10.08 18.32 11.52
N THR A 273 10.50 17.61 10.43
CA THR A 273 11.78 16.85 10.06
C THR A 273 11.61 15.44 9.44
N ALA A 274 12.52 15.09 8.50
CA ALA A 274 12.31 14.46 7.18
C ALA A 274 12.82 13.01 6.94
N GLY A 275 12.42 12.42 5.79
CA GLY A 275 12.90 11.15 5.20
C GLY A 275 12.34 10.90 3.78
N ALA A 276 13.03 10.08 2.95
CA ALA A 276 12.72 9.64 1.57
C ALA A 276 11.64 10.42 0.80
N THR A 277 11.96 11.64 0.38
CA THR A 277 10.97 12.60 -0.14
C THR A 277 11.17 12.90 -1.63
N LEU A 278 10.16 12.80 -2.51
CA LEU A 278 10.32 13.04 -3.96
C LEU A 278 10.50 14.53 -4.33
N PHE A 279 9.71 15.43 -3.76
CA PHE A 279 9.60 16.84 -4.15
C PHE A 279 10.49 17.79 -3.32
N GLY A 280 11.64 17.28 -2.85
CA GLY A 280 12.61 18.07 -2.09
C GLY A 280 12.24 18.30 -0.62
N PRO A 281 13.04 19.09 0.11
CA PRO A 281 12.97 19.20 1.58
C PRO A 281 11.63 19.77 2.09
N HIS A 282 10.92 20.56 1.30
CA HIS A 282 9.68 21.22 1.72
C HIS A 282 8.40 20.41 1.46
N THR A 283 8.50 19.14 1.07
CA THR A 283 7.32 18.31 0.77
C THR A 283 6.41 18.07 1.99
N LEU A 284 6.98 17.88 3.18
CA LEU A 284 6.18 17.74 4.41
C LEU A 284 5.40 19.04 4.70
N ASN A 285 6.07 20.19 4.55
CA ASN A 285 5.45 21.50 4.71
C ASN A 285 4.29 21.71 3.73
N PHE A 286 4.45 21.28 2.46
CA PHE A 286 3.37 21.30 1.48
C PHE A 286 2.15 20.50 1.97
N TYR A 287 2.34 19.24 2.37
CA TYR A 287 1.24 18.40 2.84
C TYR A 287 0.57 18.94 4.10
N ALA A 288 1.34 19.44 5.06
CA ALA A 288 0.79 20.04 6.29
C ALA A 288 -0.01 21.32 6.01
N TRP A 289 0.50 22.20 5.14
CA TRP A 289 -0.22 23.39 4.68
C TRP A 289 -1.52 23.00 3.96
N HIS A 290 -1.44 22.02 3.05
CA HIS A 290 -2.56 21.61 2.22
C HIS A 290 -3.67 20.95 3.04
N ALA A 291 -3.31 20.07 3.99
CA ALA A 291 -4.24 19.47 4.95
C ALA A 291 -4.92 20.53 5.82
N SER A 292 -4.16 21.52 6.32
CA SER A 292 -4.71 22.63 7.12
C SER A 292 -5.71 23.47 6.32
N ARG A 293 -5.46 23.68 5.02
CA ARG A 293 -6.38 24.40 4.14
C ARG A 293 -7.67 23.60 3.90
N MET A 294 -7.57 22.29 3.65
CA MET A 294 -8.75 21.42 3.52
C MET A 294 -9.56 21.38 4.81
N LEU A 295 -8.90 21.30 5.97
CA LEU A 295 -9.54 21.33 7.28
C LEU A 295 -10.31 22.64 7.51
N ARG A 296 -9.70 23.79 7.22
CA ARG A 296 -10.39 25.09 7.28
C ARG A 296 -11.62 25.13 6.38
N SER A 297 -11.55 24.54 5.18
CA SER A 297 -12.70 24.43 4.29
C SER A 297 -13.83 23.59 4.91
N ILE A 298 -13.53 22.43 5.51
CA ILE A 298 -14.56 21.60 6.15
C ILE A 298 -15.20 22.31 7.35
N ILE A 299 -14.38 23.01 8.15
CA ILE A 299 -14.87 23.72 9.34
C ILE A 299 -15.74 24.93 8.94
N ASN A 300 -15.31 25.71 7.95
CA ASN A 300 -15.96 26.97 7.59
C ASN A 300 -17.17 26.79 6.66
N ASP A 301 -17.14 25.82 5.74
CA ASP A 301 -18.07 25.77 4.61
C ASP A 301 -19.14 24.67 4.68
N LYS A 302 -19.09 23.78 5.68
CA LYS A 302 -20.06 22.68 5.95
C LYS A 302 -20.49 21.82 4.72
N THR A 303 -19.81 21.92 3.58
CA THR A 303 -20.21 21.31 2.31
C THR A 303 -19.03 20.60 1.65
N THR A 304 -19.34 19.52 0.94
CA THR A 304 -18.40 18.78 0.10
C THR A 304 -17.92 19.68 -1.03
N LYS A 305 -16.61 19.92 -1.12
CA LYS A 305 -16.01 20.74 -2.18
C LYS A 305 -14.96 19.94 -2.94
N GLU A 306 -15.15 19.80 -4.25
CA GLU A 306 -14.09 19.45 -5.19
C GLU A 306 -13.38 20.73 -5.61
N PHE A 307 -12.13 20.90 -5.20
CA PHE A 307 -11.39 22.15 -5.45
C PHE A 307 -10.77 22.25 -6.83
N ARG A 308 -10.75 21.15 -7.60
CA ARG A 308 -10.42 21.08 -9.03
C ARG A 308 -10.75 19.68 -9.56
N LYS A 309 -11.44 19.60 -10.72
CA LYS A 309 -11.50 18.35 -11.49
C LYS A 309 -10.10 18.03 -12.01
N PHE A 310 -9.75 16.74 -12.03
CA PHE A 310 -8.56 16.23 -12.72
C PHE A 310 -8.45 16.90 -14.10
N PRO A 311 -7.27 17.40 -14.52
CA PRO A 311 -7.07 17.69 -15.93
C PRO A 311 -7.25 16.37 -16.70
N THR A 312 -8.34 16.27 -17.46
CA THR A 312 -8.74 15.11 -18.28
C THR A 312 -7.78 14.80 -19.44
N LYS A 313 -6.62 15.46 -19.51
CA LYS A 313 -5.73 15.41 -20.68
C LYS A 313 -4.62 14.36 -20.63
N THR A 314 -4.50 13.61 -19.55
CA THR A 314 -3.61 12.44 -19.50
C THR A 314 -4.36 11.30 -18.85
N ASP A 315 -5.43 10.84 -19.51
CA ASP A 315 -5.86 9.48 -19.27
C ASP A 315 -4.68 8.59 -19.65
N ALA A 316 -4.04 7.96 -18.64
CA ALA A 316 -3.02 6.95 -18.83
C ALA A 316 -3.57 5.67 -19.51
N THR A 317 -4.75 5.76 -20.14
CA THR A 317 -5.31 4.74 -21.04
C THR A 317 -4.43 4.52 -22.26
N GLU A 318 -3.60 5.51 -22.61
CA GLU A 318 -2.53 5.40 -23.60
C GLU A 318 -1.19 4.99 -22.97
N PHE A 319 -1.17 3.97 -22.11
CA PHE A 319 0.10 3.27 -21.90
C PHE A 319 0.58 2.79 -23.28
N PRO A 320 1.75 3.22 -23.78
CA PRO A 320 2.14 2.89 -25.14
C PRO A 320 2.12 1.38 -25.28
N ALA A 321 1.49 0.89 -26.35
CA ALA A 321 1.33 -0.53 -26.63
C ALA A 321 2.66 -1.32 -26.56
N ALA A 322 3.81 -0.63 -26.61
CA ALA A 322 5.15 -1.16 -26.35
C ALA A 322 5.37 -1.71 -24.92
N ALA A 323 4.80 -1.10 -23.86
CA ALA A 323 4.84 -1.66 -22.49
C ALA A 323 3.92 -2.87 -22.33
N ALA A 324 2.75 -2.83 -22.98
CA ALA A 324 1.88 -3.99 -23.09
C ALA A 324 2.52 -5.11 -23.95
N ALA A 325 3.37 -4.74 -24.92
CA ALA A 325 4.11 -5.68 -25.75
C ALA A 325 5.22 -6.41 -24.98
N THR A 326 5.83 -5.79 -23.97
CA THR A 326 6.75 -6.49 -23.05
C THR A 326 6.06 -7.49 -22.13
N ALA A 327 4.74 -7.37 -21.91
CA ALA A 327 3.94 -8.38 -21.20
C ALA A 327 3.36 -9.46 -22.14
N LYS A 328 3.33 -9.21 -23.46
CA LYS A 328 3.19 -10.25 -24.48
C LYS A 328 4.53 -10.97 -24.63
N GLU A 329 4.97 -11.65 -23.58
CA GLU A 329 5.80 -12.83 -23.84
C GLU A 329 5.00 -13.73 -24.79
N LEU A 330 5.65 -14.08 -25.90
CA LEU A 330 5.15 -15.01 -26.90
C LEU A 330 4.40 -16.14 -26.19
N THR A 331 3.12 -16.29 -26.51
CA THR A 331 2.43 -17.56 -26.35
C THR A 331 3.09 -18.53 -27.32
N VAL A 332 4.25 -19.05 -26.95
CA VAL A 332 4.82 -20.22 -27.62
C VAL A 332 3.99 -21.39 -27.13
N TRP A 333 2.87 -21.64 -27.80
CA TRP A 333 2.27 -22.96 -27.75
C TRP A 333 3.34 -23.91 -28.26
N THR A 334 3.97 -24.66 -27.36
CA THR A 334 4.85 -25.71 -27.82
C THR A 334 3.97 -26.78 -28.46
N LEU A 335 4.45 -27.47 -29.50
CA LEU A 335 3.76 -28.64 -30.06
C LEU A 335 3.43 -29.69 -28.99
N LEU A 336 4.14 -29.68 -27.85
CA LEU A 336 3.89 -30.49 -26.65
C LEU A 336 2.59 -30.11 -25.91
N ASP A 337 2.10 -28.87 -25.98
CA ASP A 337 0.89 -28.43 -25.27
C ASP A 337 -0.40 -28.91 -25.93
N LEU A 338 -0.35 -29.29 -27.22
CA LEU A 338 -1.44 -29.92 -27.97
C LEU A 338 -1.65 -31.41 -27.61
N VAL A 339 -0.70 -32.02 -26.89
CA VAL A 339 -0.72 -33.46 -26.54
C VAL A 339 -1.04 -33.69 -25.05
N LYS A 340 -1.10 -32.61 -24.25
CA LYS A 340 -1.33 -32.70 -22.80
C LYS A 340 -2.81 -32.55 -22.45
N ASN A 341 -3.31 -33.44 -21.59
CA ASN A 341 -4.66 -33.34 -21.04
C ASN A 341 -4.65 -32.36 -19.87
N PHE A 342 -5.11 -31.11 -20.07
CA PHE A 342 -5.27 -30.14 -18.99
C PHE A 342 -6.15 -30.72 -17.86
N GLY A 343 -5.76 -30.50 -16.61
CA GLY A 343 -6.40 -31.09 -15.44
C GLY A 343 -5.93 -32.51 -15.11
N GLN A 344 -5.04 -33.12 -15.91
CA GLN A 344 -4.43 -34.40 -15.55
C GLN A 344 -3.58 -34.25 -14.29
N GLN A 345 -3.85 -35.11 -13.31
CA GLN A 345 -3.06 -35.24 -12.09
C GLN A 345 -1.71 -35.90 -12.38
N LEU A 346 -0.63 -35.31 -11.85
CA LEU A 346 0.75 -35.75 -12.05
C LEU A 346 1.37 -36.39 -10.80
N LEU A 347 0.85 -36.09 -9.61
CA LEU A 347 1.31 -36.64 -8.34
C LEU A 347 0.20 -37.47 -7.69
N ASN A 348 0.53 -38.67 -7.22
CA ASN A 348 -0.41 -39.53 -6.50
C ASN A 348 -0.54 -39.09 -5.05
N LEU A 349 -1.77 -39.07 -4.55
CA LEU A 349 -2.07 -38.80 -3.14
C LEU A 349 -1.83 -40.04 -2.28
N ARG A 350 -1.56 -39.82 -0.99
CA ARG A 350 -1.67 -40.87 0.03
C ARG A 350 -3.15 -41.13 0.31
N ASN A 351 -3.46 -42.34 0.78
CA ASN A 351 -4.81 -42.73 1.13
C ASN A 351 -5.32 -42.05 2.42
N SER A 352 -4.43 -41.53 3.26
CA SER A 352 -4.74 -40.86 4.51
C SER A 352 -3.63 -39.87 4.88
N TYR A 353 -4.03 -38.84 5.64
CA TYR A 353 -3.17 -37.78 6.16
C TYR A 353 -3.58 -37.48 7.60
N GLU A 354 -2.64 -37.01 8.42
CA GLU A 354 -2.87 -36.56 9.79
C GLU A 354 -2.95 -35.03 9.87
N GLN A 355 -3.49 -34.51 10.98
CA GLN A 355 -3.53 -33.07 11.19
C GLN A 355 -2.11 -32.50 11.32
N GLY A 356 -1.78 -31.52 10.48
CA GLY A 356 -0.44 -30.95 10.39
C GLY A 356 0.33 -31.41 9.14
N ASP A 357 -0.15 -32.46 8.47
CA ASP A 357 0.43 -32.88 7.19
C ASP A 357 0.14 -31.88 6.06
N THR A 358 1.10 -31.70 5.17
CA THR A 358 0.92 -30.98 3.89
C THR A 358 0.48 -31.96 2.80
N VAL A 359 -0.64 -31.65 2.13
CA VAL A 359 -1.13 -32.40 0.98
C VAL A 359 -0.67 -31.69 -0.30
N GLU A 360 0.21 -32.34 -1.07
CA GLU A 360 0.70 -31.80 -2.34
C GLU A 360 0.00 -32.46 -3.53
N LEU A 361 -0.53 -31.62 -4.43
CA LEU A 361 -1.14 -32.01 -5.69
C LEU A 361 -0.50 -31.24 -6.84
N LYS A 362 -0.29 -31.92 -7.96
CA LYS A 362 0.22 -31.30 -9.18
C LYS A 362 -0.64 -31.68 -10.36
N PHE A 363 -1.04 -30.69 -11.13
CA PHE A 363 -1.86 -30.86 -12.32
C PHE A 363 -1.15 -30.29 -13.54
N VAL A 364 -1.46 -30.85 -14.71
CA VAL A 364 -1.20 -30.19 -15.98
C VAL A 364 -2.10 -28.96 -16.08
N ALA A 365 -1.52 -27.77 -15.99
CA ALA A 365 -2.24 -26.49 -16.01
C ALA A 365 -1.74 -25.58 -17.14
N CYS A 366 -2.54 -24.57 -17.49
CA CYS A 366 -2.16 -23.50 -18.40
C CYS A 366 -1.59 -22.30 -17.63
N ASN A 367 -1.09 -21.29 -18.34
CA ASN A 367 -0.60 -20.05 -17.74
C ASN A 367 -1.76 -19.33 -17.01
N PRO A 368 -1.64 -19.02 -15.70
CA PRO A 368 -2.70 -18.39 -14.91
C PRO A 368 -3.11 -17.00 -15.43
N ARG A 369 -2.28 -16.33 -16.24
CA ARG A 369 -2.60 -15.05 -16.89
C ARG A 369 -3.76 -15.14 -17.89
N HIS A 370 -4.13 -16.35 -18.32
CA HIS A 370 -5.29 -16.56 -19.20
C HIS A 370 -6.64 -16.53 -18.45
N SER A 371 -6.63 -16.54 -17.11
CA SER A 371 -7.83 -16.49 -16.28
C SER A 371 -8.31 -15.05 -16.07
N PHE A 372 -9.14 -14.53 -17.00
CA PHE A 372 -9.81 -13.24 -16.82
C PHE A 372 -10.99 -13.36 -15.85
N GLY A 373 -11.29 -12.31 -15.08
CA GLY A 373 -12.46 -12.27 -14.19
C GLY A 373 -12.32 -13.08 -12.90
N ILE A 374 -11.12 -13.17 -12.33
CA ILE A 374 -10.82 -13.98 -11.14
C ILE A 374 -11.62 -13.61 -9.88
N SER A 375 -12.27 -12.44 -9.84
CA SER A 375 -13.05 -12.00 -8.67
C SER A 375 -14.17 -12.96 -8.26
N ASN A 376 -14.61 -13.85 -9.15
CA ASN A 376 -15.65 -14.86 -8.90
C ASN A 376 -15.14 -16.31 -8.99
N HIS A 377 -13.83 -16.52 -9.15
CA HIS A 377 -13.24 -17.84 -9.38
C HIS A 377 -12.06 -18.08 -8.44
N SER A 378 -11.69 -19.35 -8.31
CA SER A 378 -10.55 -19.78 -7.53
C SER A 378 -9.75 -20.81 -8.34
N PHE A 379 -8.42 -20.77 -8.24
CA PHE A 379 -7.52 -21.71 -8.90
C PHE A 379 -7.54 -23.10 -8.27
N LEU A 380 -7.91 -23.21 -6.99
CA LEU A 380 -7.99 -24.47 -6.27
C LEU A 380 -9.20 -24.46 -5.33
N LEU A 381 -9.80 -25.63 -5.12
CA LEU A 381 -10.83 -25.85 -4.11
C LEU A 381 -10.50 -27.12 -3.35
N VAL A 382 -10.51 -27.04 -2.01
CA VAL A 382 -10.54 -28.24 -1.17
C VAL A 382 -11.98 -28.50 -0.81
N GLN A 383 -12.48 -29.68 -1.13
CA GLN A 383 -13.87 -30.05 -0.90
C GLN A 383 -13.98 -31.26 0.03
N ARG A 384 -14.97 -31.23 0.92
CA ARG A 384 -15.31 -32.34 1.81
C ARG A 384 -16.63 -32.95 1.36
N TYR A 385 -16.66 -34.26 1.20
CA TYR A 385 -17.89 -34.96 0.88
C TYR A 385 -18.80 -35.07 2.12
N ASN A 386 -19.99 -34.50 2.04
CA ASN A 386 -21.00 -34.58 3.07
C ASN A 386 -21.89 -35.79 2.82
N THR A 387 -21.69 -36.85 3.60
CA THR A 387 -22.41 -38.13 3.44
C THR A 387 -23.91 -38.02 3.72
N ARG A 388 -24.35 -37.07 4.55
CA ARG A 388 -25.77 -36.86 4.87
C ARG A 388 -26.51 -36.13 3.75
N LEU A 389 -25.85 -35.17 3.11
CA LEU A 389 -26.41 -34.37 2.02
C LEU A 389 -26.07 -34.93 0.63
N HIS A 390 -25.29 -36.01 0.56
CA HIS A 390 -24.79 -36.64 -0.66
C HIS A 390 -24.15 -35.66 -1.65
N ARG A 391 -23.39 -34.67 -1.15
CA ARG A 391 -22.76 -33.63 -1.98
C ARG A 391 -21.38 -33.22 -1.48
N TRP A 392 -20.54 -32.72 -2.38
CA TRP A 392 -19.28 -32.06 -2.04
C TRP A 392 -19.53 -30.64 -1.56
N GLU A 393 -18.87 -30.26 -0.46
CA GLU A 393 -18.91 -28.91 0.11
C GLU A 393 -17.49 -28.34 0.14
N THR A 394 -17.31 -27.16 -0.45
CA THR A 394 -16.02 -26.47 -0.42
C THR A 394 -15.69 -26.05 1.02
N VAL A 395 -14.51 -26.46 1.48
CA VAL A 395 -13.97 -26.13 2.80
C VAL A 395 -12.79 -25.17 2.75
N ARG A 396 -12.05 -25.11 1.61
CA ARG A 396 -10.97 -24.14 1.34
C ARG A 396 -10.88 -23.77 -0.15
N ASN A 397 -10.19 -22.67 -0.43
CA ASN A 397 -9.92 -22.13 -1.76
C ASN A 397 -8.53 -21.46 -1.79
N ASP A 398 -8.09 -20.95 -2.94
CA ASP A 398 -6.80 -20.25 -3.11
C ASP A 398 -6.60 -18.96 -2.30
N ALA A 399 -7.65 -18.45 -1.64
CA ALA A 399 -7.55 -17.33 -0.71
C ALA A 399 -7.33 -17.78 0.74
N SER A 400 -7.45 -19.08 1.02
CA SER A 400 -7.29 -19.66 2.35
C SER A 400 -5.81 -19.71 2.72
N LEU A 401 -5.49 -19.41 3.98
CA LEU A 401 -4.11 -19.35 4.46
C LEU A 401 -3.38 -20.71 4.45
N ASP A 402 -4.14 -21.81 4.43
CA ASP A 402 -3.66 -23.18 4.54
C ASP A 402 -3.65 -23.95 3.20
N THR A 403 -3.71 -23.25 2.05
CA THR A 403 -3.74 -23.85 0.70
C THR A 403 -2.69 -23.32 -0.26
#